data_AF-A0A5K1ASU7-F1
#
_entry.id   AF-A0A5K1ASU7-F1
#
_cell.length_a   1.000
_cell.length_b   1.000
_cell.length_c   1.000
_cell.angle_alpha   90.00
_cell.angle_beta   90.00
_cell.angle_gamma   90.00
#
_symmetry.space_group_name_H-M   'P 1'
#
loop_
_entity.id
_entity.type
_entity.pdbx_description
1 polymer ?
#
loop_
_entity_poly.entity_id
_entity_poly.type
_entity_poly.pdbx_seq_one_letter_code
_entity_poly.pdbx_strand_id
1 'polypeptide(L)' 'VMCDTYTPSGVPLDSNKRYKAAEIFSHPEVAAEET' A
#
# COMPACT_ATOMS: atom_id res chain seq x y z
N VAL A 1 2.73 16.16 -6.05
CA VAL A 1 2.21 15.43 -4.87
C VAL A 1 1.66 14.11 -5.39
N MET A 2 2.23 12.98 -4.97
CA MET A 2 1.62 11.66 -5.23
C MET A 2 0.53 11.43 -4.18
N CYS A 3 -0.65 11.00 -4.60
CA CYS A 3 -1.81 10.84 -3.73
C CYS A 3 -2.37 9.42 -3.82
N ASP A 4 -2.89 8.95 -2.70
CA ASP A 4 -3.64 7.71 -2.60
C ASP A 4 -5.15 8.00 -2.51
N THR A 5 -5.96 7.07 -2.98
CA THR A 5 -7.42 7.22 -3.03
C THR A 5 -8.09 6.42 -1.92
N TYR A 6 -8.90 7.11 -1.13
CA TYR A 6 -9.63 6.54 0.00
C TYR A 6 -11.09 7.02 -0.02
N THR A 7 -11.97 6.23 0.58
CA THR A 7 -13.31 6.67 0.97
C THR A 7 -13.22 7.73 2.07
N PRO A 8 -14.28 8.54 2.29
CA PRO A 8 -14.32 9.47 3.41
C PRO A 8 -14.14 8.80 4.78
N SER A 9 -14.48 7.51 4.88
CA SER A 9 -14.27 6.69 6.08
C SER A 9 -12.83 6.18 6.24
N GLY A 10 -11.91 6.51 5.32
CA GLY A 10 -10.50 6.09 5.36
C GLY A 10 -10.21 4.72 4.76
N VAL A 11 -11.21 4.03 4.21
CA VAL A 11 -11.01 2.72 3.55
C VAL A 11 -10.42 2.93 2.15
N PRO A 12 -9.35 2.22 1.76
CA PRO A 12 -8.80 2.30 0.41
C PRO A 12 -9.83 1.83 -0.62
N LEU A 13 -9.96 2.58 -1.71
CA LEU A 13 -10.81 2.16 -2.83
C LEU A 13 -10.14 1.00 -3.60
N ASP A 14 -10.93 0.22 -4.34
CA ASP A 14 -10.40 -0.90 -5.14
C ASP A 14 -9.36 -0.48 -6.19
N SER A 15 -9.41 0.78 -6.64
CA SER A 15 -8.44 1.38 -7.54
C SER A 15 -7.12 1.77 -6.86
N ASN A 16 -7.10 1.88 -5.52
CA ASN A 16 -5.88 2.16 -4.75
C ASN A 16 -5.03 0.88 -4.63
N LYS A 17 -4.18 0.66 -5.64
CA LYS A 17 -3.22 -0.47 -5.62
C LYS A 17 -2.04 -0.21 -4.70
N ARG A 18 -1.75 1.06 -4.41
CA ARG A 18 -0.60 1.48 -3.61
C ARG A 18 -0.75 1.09 -2.14
N TYR A 19 -1.95 1.16 -1.56
CA TYR A 19 -2.21 0.70 -0.19
C TYR A 19 -1.85 -0.79 0.00
N LYS A 20 -2.32 -1.66 -0.91
CA LYS A 20 -2.01 -3.10 -0.85
C LYS A 20 -0.52 -3.39 -1.11
N ALA A 21 0.10 -2.64 -2.01
CA ALA A 21 1.54 -2.77 -2.24
C ALA A 21 2.34 -2.38 -0.99
N ALA A 22 1.97 -1.29 -0.32
CA ALA A 22 2.63 -0.87 0.92
C ALA A 22 2.52 -1.93 2.03
N GLU A 23 1.36 -2.60 2.14
CA GLU A 23 1.18 -3.75 3.04
C GLU A 23 2.17 -4.88 2.72
N ILE A 24 2.27 -5.29 1.45
CA ILE A 24 3.20 -6.35 1.01
C ILE A 24 4.66 -5.97 1.28
N PHE A 25 5.08 -4.76 0.91
CA PHE A 25 6.47 -4.32 1.09
C PHE A 25 6.84 -4.06 2.54
N SER A 26 5.87 -3.95 3.44
CA SER A 26 6.13 -3.87 4.88
C SER A 26 6.42 -5.23 5.52
N HIS A 27 6.22 -6.35 4.81
CA HIS A 27 6.56 -7.67 5.32
C HIS A 27 8.09 -7.85 5.43
N PRO A 28 8.61 -8.32 6.58
CA PRO A 28 10.05 -8.51 6.78
C PRO A 28 10.71 -9.43 5.76
N GLU A 29 10.01 -10.46 5.30
CA GLU A 29 10.51 -11.39 4.29
C GLU A 29 10.71 -10.71 2.93
N VAL A 30 9.76 -9.87 2.52
CA VAL A 30 9.83 -9.10 1.27
C VAL A 30 10.90 -8.01 1.37
N ALA A 31 11.00 -7.35 2.53
CA ALA A 31 12.04 -6.36 2.79
C ALA A 31 13.45 -6.97 2.76
N ALA A 32 13.61 -8.21 3.24
CA ALA A 32 14.88 -8.94 3.19
C ALA A 32 15.27 -9.42 1.78
N GLU A 33 14.33 -9.49 0.82
CA GLU A 33 14.60 -9.83 -0.58
C GLU A 33 15.24 -8.66 -1.35
N GLU A 34 15.07 -7.42 -0.86
CA GLU A 34 15.63 -6.22 -1.49
C GLU A 34 17.15 -6.07 -1.30
N THR A 35 17.76 -6.88 -0.42
CA THR A 35 19.20 -6.82 -0.05
C THR A 35 20.02 -7.91 -0.70
#